data_AF-A0A959KVZ8-F1
#
_entry.id   AF-A0A959KVZ8-F1
#
_cell.length_a   1.000
_cell.length_b   1.000
_cell.length_c   1.000
_cell.angle_alpha   90.00
_cell.angle_beta   90.00
_cell.angle_gamma   90.00
#
_symmetry.space_group_name_H-M   'P 1'
#
loop_
_entity.id
_entity.type
_entity.pdbx_description
1 polymer ?
#
loop_
_entity_poly.entity_id
_entity_poly.type
_entity_poly.pdbx_seq_one_letter_code
_entity_poly.pdbx_strand_id
1 'polypeptide(L)'
;LVNTYFYSGRLQWNTEWRLHRNFRQYGPAGGGWEVQLSSGLLLGLGESSLPERRPFWGPALGNFSYRHALAYAVHYYGDQIGTSQFGGSLAWQAGRFQLQLENDLLAPGSHFDRYRTGAFRFSWRERDLLAELRAVLWTGDPKDGRAKTVRQTDYPCRWGYKDLSACRYGRYSHGVLAVQAQYYLGKGQVAQAGLGLDAEPIR
;
A
#
# COMPACT_ATOMS: atom_id res chain seq x y z
N LEU A 1 -2.70 16.40 -2.65
CA LEU A 1 -3.03 15.15 -3.37
C LEU A 1 -3.57 15.55 -4.72
N VAL A 2 -2.99 15.04 -5.80
CA VAL A 2 -3.46 15.23 -7.17
C VAL A 2 -3.62 13.85 -7.79
N ASN A 3 -4.77 13.61 -8.40
CA ASN A 3 -5.08 12.36 -9.09
C ASN A 3 -5.47 12.66 -10.53
N THR A 4 -4.90 11.91 -11.46
CA THR A 4 -5.28 11.95 -12.87
C THR A 4 -5.61 10.54 -13.32
N TYR A 5 -6.60 10.42 -14.20
CA TYR A 5 -6.93 9.14 -14.80
C TYR A 5 -7.29 9.34 -16.26
N PHE A 6 -6.97 8.32 -17.05
CA PHE A 6 -7.37 8.17 -18.44
C PHE A 6 -7.97 6.78 -18.59
N TYR A 7 -9.09 6.66 -19.29
CA TYR A 7 -9.64 5.34 -19.59
C TYR A 7 -10.08 5.27 -21.05
N SER A 8 -9.91 4.09 -21.63
CA SER A 8 -10.33 3.76 -23.00
C SER A 8 -10.79 2.31 -23.03
N GLY A 9 -12.07 2.10 -23.32
CA GLY A 9 -12.68 0.78 -23.33
C GLY A 9 -12.52 0.04 -22.00
N ARG A 10 -11.72 -1.03 -21.99
CA ARG A 10 -11.44 -1.87 -20.82
C ARG A 10 -10.21 -1.44 -20.03
N LEU A 11 -9.45 -0.47 -20.52
CA LEU A 11 -8.21 -0.05 -19.91
C LEU A 11 -8.42 1.25 -19.14
N GLN A 12 -7.90 1.33 -17.93
CA GLN A 12 -7.83 2.56 -17.14
C GLN A 12 -6.41 2.73 -16.62
N TRP A 13 -5.84 3.91 -16.82
CA TRP A 13 -4.55 4.31 -16.30
C TRP A 13 -4.76 5.42 -15.27
N ASN A 14 -4.22 5.23 -14.07
CA ASN A 14 -4.34 6.15 -12.95
C ASN A 14 -2.95 6.60 -12.51
N THR A 15 -2.79 7.89 -12.27
CA THR A 15 -1.58 8.46 -11.68
C THR A 15 -1.96 9.26 -10.44
N GLU A 16 -1.20 9.05 -9.36
CA GLU A 16 -1.37 9.77 -8.10
C GLU A 16 -0.06 10.47 -7.72
N TRP A 17 -0.19 11.74 -7.33
CA TRP A 17 0.87 12.46 -6.64
C TRP A 17 0.37 12.96 -5.29
N ARG A 18 1.05 12.52 -4.23
CA ARG A 18 0.73 12.89 -2.85
C ARG A 18 1.96 13.47 -2.19
N LEU A 19 1.79 14.63 -1.59
CA LEU A 19 2.77 15.26 -0.71
C LEU A 19 2.10 15.43 0.64
N HIS A 20 2.75 14.94 1.69
CA HIS A 20 2.25 15.08 3.05
C HIS A 20 3.41 15.22 4.03
N ARG A 21 3.11 15.75 5.21
CA ARG A 21 4.07 15.88 6.31
C ARG A 21 3.68 14.92 7.42
N ASN A 22 4.59 14.01 7.75
CA ASN A 22 4.43 13.11 8.87
C ASN A 22 5.01 13.78 10.12
N PHE A 23 4.20 13.96 11.17
CA PHE A 23 4.69 14.42 12.48
C PHE A 23 5.36 13.29 13.27
N ARG A 24 4.86 12.07 13.07
CA ARG A 24 5.42 10.80 13.55
C ARG A 24 5.30 9.79 12.41
N GLN A 25 6.25 8.88 12.33
CA GLN A 25 6.27 7.80 11.35
C GLN A 25 6.20 6.45 12.05
N TYR A 26 5.84 5.41 11.29
CA TYR A 26 5.82 4.03 11.80
C TYR A 26 7.23 3.55 12.17
N GLY A 27 8.28 3.98 11.45
CA GLY A 27 9.66 3.57 11.72
C GLY A 27 10.38 4.46 12.74
N PRO A 28 11.55 5.04 12.39
CA PRO A 28 12.36 5.80 13.33
C PRO A 28 11.63 7.03 13.88
N ALA A 29 11.94 7.38 15.15
CA ALA A 29 11.49 8.61 15.77
C ALA A 29 11.90 9.83 14.93
N GLY A 30 10.90 10.59 14.47
CA GLY A 30 11.10 11.74 13.61
C GLY A 30 9.88 12.04 12.75
N GLY A 31 9.83 13.25 12.22
CA GLY A 31 8.86 13.69 11.24
C GLY A 31 9.56 14.22 10.00
N GLY A 32 8.83 14.35 8.91
CA GLY A 32 9.40 14.82 7.66
C GLY A 32 8.36 14.93 6.56
N TRP A 33 8.79 15.53 5.45
CA TRP A 33 8.01 15.48 4.22
C TRP A 33 8.17 14.13 3.55
N GLU A 34 7.05 13.59 3.06
CA GLU A 34 7.00 12.40 2.24
C GLU A 34 6.24 12.71 0.95
N VAL A 35 6.89 12.40 -0.17
CA VAL A 35 6.29 12.39 -1.49
C VAL A 35 5.98 10.95 -1.88
N GLN A 36 4.78 10.71 -2.36
CA GLN A 36 4.37 9.45 -2.96
C GLN A 36 3.96 9.73 -4.40
N LEU A 37 4.60 9.03 -5.32
CA LEU A 37 4.24 9.00 -6.73
C LEU A 37 3.73 7.60 -7.03
N SER A 38 2.60 7.48 -7.69
CA SER A 38 2.05 6.18 -8.05
C SER A 38 1.49 6.20 -9.45
N SER A 39 1.67 5.12 -10.18
CA SER A 39 1.11 4.92 -11.52
C SER A 39 0.56 3.52 -11.58
N GLY A 40 -0.69 3.35 -12.00
CA GLY A 40 -1.33 2.05 -12.04
C GLY A 40 -2.23 1.86 -13.23
N LEU A 41 -2.22 0.62 -13.72
CA LEU A 41 -2.98 0.17 -14.87
C LEU A 41 -4.06 -0.80 -14.39
N LEU A 42 -5.28 -0.60 -14.87
CA LEU A 42 -6.43 -1.41 -14.54
C LEU A 42 -7.04 -1.97 -15.84
N LEU A 43 -7.34 -3.26 -15.82
CA LEU A 43 -8.01 -3.98 -16.90
C LEU A 43 -9.38 -4.48 -16.43
N GLY A 44 -10.42 -4.04 -17.11
CA GLY A 44 -11.81 -4.41 -16.88
C GLY A 44 -12.13 -5.74 -17.52
N LEU A 45 -12.77 -6.61 -16.75
CA LEU A 45 -13.11 -7.98 -17.14
C LEU A 45 -14.63 -8.17 -17.14
N GLY A 46 -15.11 -8.94 -18.12
CA GLY A 46 -16.52 -9.26 -18.28
C GLY A 46 -17.36 -8.13 -18.86
N GLU A 47 -18.66 -8.19 -18.60
CA GLU A 47 -19.63 -7.23 -19.10
C GLU A 47 -19.63 -5.94 -18.27
N SER A 48 -19.68 -4.81 -18.98
CA SER A 48 -19.91 -3.50 -18.37
C SER A 48 -21.34 -3.46 -17.84
N SER A 49 -21.48 -3.55 -16.52
CA SER A 49 -22.77 -3.81 -15.87
C SER A 49 -23.07 -2.84 -14.72
N LEU A 50 -22.27 -1.77 -14.56
CA LEU A 50 -22.41 -0.88 -13.43
C LEU A 50 -22.93 0.51 -13.82
N PRO A 51 -24.17 0.85 -13.45
CA PRO A 51 -24.73 2.19 -13.58
C PRO A 51 -24.33 3.14 -12.44
N GLU A 52 -23.70 2.61 -11.37
CA GLU A 52 -23.37 3.39 -10.17
C GLU A 52 -22.10 4.24 -10.35
N ARG A 53 -22.21 5.52 -9.98
CA ARG A 53 -21.08 6.45 -9.90
C ARG A 53 -20.04 5.94 -8.91
N ARG A 54 -18.77 6.02 -9.29
CA ARG A 54 -17.63 5.61 -8.45
C ARG A 54 -16.75 6.81 -8.14
N PRO A 55 -17.04 7.55 -7.06
CA PRO A 55 -16.35 8.80 -6.76
C PRO A 55 -14.95 8.60 -6.18
N PHE A 56 -14.60 7.37 -5.78
CA PHE A 56 -13.29 7.05 -5.22
C PHE A 56 -12.31 6.64 -6.32
N TRP A 57 -11.11 7.19 -6.24
CA TRP A 57 -10.00 6.92 -7.15
C TRP A 57 -8.75 6.55 -6.36
N GLY A 58 -7.88 5.78 -6.99
CA GLY A 58 -6.54 5.49 -6.49
C GLY A 58 -5.75 4.73 -7.54
N PRO A 59 -4.43 4.57 -7.36
CA PRO A 59 -3.56 3.95 -8.37
C PRO A 59 -4.02 2.56 -8.82
N ALA A 60 -4.57 1.77 -7.88
CA ALA A 60 -5.12 0.44 -8.16
C ALA A 60 -6.66 0.37 -8.00
N LEU A 61 -7.35 1.49 -7.76
CA LEU A 61 -8.80 1.55 -7.53
C LEU A 61 -9.51 2.17 -8.73
N GLY A 62 -10.34 1.38 -9.41
CA GLY A 62 -11.03 1.78 -10.64
C GLY A 62 -12.36 2.50 -10.42
N ASN A 63 -12.64 3.45 -11.31
CA ASN A 63 -13.91 4.17 -11.40
C ASN A 63 -14.71 3.85 -12.69
N PHE A 64 -14.16 3.01 -13.56
CA PHE A 64 -14.80 2.49 -14.76
C PHE A 64 -15.92 1.45 -14.53
N SER A 65 -16.75 1.24 -15.57
CA SER A 65 -18.05 0.54 -15.53
C SER A 65 -18.01 -0.99 -15.45
N TYR A 66 -16.83 -1.59 -15.28
CA TYR A 66 -16.66 -3.04 -15.22
C TYR A 66 -16.81 -3.55 -13.78
N ARG A 67 -17.61 -4.62 -13.63
CA ARG A 67 -17.80 -5.28 -12.33
C ARG A 67 -16.50 -5.88 -11.82
N HIS A 68 -15.74 -6.53 -12.70
CA HIS A 68 -14.47 -7.14 -12.35
C HIS A 68 -13.31 -6.35 -12.94
N ALA A 69 -12.23 -6.23 -12.18
CA ALA A 69 -11.01 -5.61 -12.67
C ALA A 69 -9.77 -6.24 -12.04
N LEU A 70 -8.68 -6.29 -12.81
CA LEU A 70 -7.34 -6.52 -12.30
C LEU A 70 -6.55 -5.22 -12.42
N ALA A 71 -5.76 -4.91 -11.40
CA ALA A 71 -4.94 -3.73 -11.37
C ALA A 71 -3.52 -4.07 -10.96
N TYR A 72 -2.56 -3.39 -11.57
CA TYR A 72 -1.18 -3.36 -11.14
C TYR A 72 -0.74 -1.91 -11.00
N ALA A 73 -0.12 -1.55 -9.89
CA ALA A 73 0.39 -0.22 -9.66
C ALA A 73 1.83 -0.27 -9.16
N VAL A 74 2.62 0.72 -9.58
CA VAL A 74 3.95 1.00 -9.06
C VAL A 74 3.89 2.26 -8.22
N HIS A 75 4.63 2.24 -7.12
CA HIS A 75 4.69 3.29 -6.12
C HIS A 75 6.15 3.67 -5.91
N TYR A 76 6.41 4.96 -5.79
CA TYR A 76 7.66 5.52 -5.29
C TYR A 76 7.34 6.33 -4.04
N TYR A 77 8.04 5.99 -2.97
CA TYR A 77 8.01 6.70 -1.70
C TYR A 77 9.35 7.43 -1.57
N GLY A 78 9.32 8.76 -1.51
CA GLY A 78 10.48 9.60 -1.25
C GLY A 78 10.30 10.33 0.07
N ASP A 79 11.22 10.14 1.01
CA ASP A 79 11.17 10.80 2.31
C ASP A 79 12.52 11.37 2.73
N GLN A 80 12.49 12.18 3.79
CA GLN A 80 13.66 12.84 4.36
C GLN A 80 14.35 12.01 5.45
N ILE A 81 13.77 10.88 5.86
CA ILE A 81 14.33 10.01 6.90
C ILE A 81 15.13 8.84 6.29
N GLY A 82 15.26 8.79 4.97
CA GLY A 82 16.02 7.80 4.22
C GLY A 82 15.38 6.43 4.23
N THR A 83 14.03 6.37 4.24
CA THR A 83 13.24 5.16 3.99
C THR A 83 12.62 5.12 2.58
N SER A 84 13.17 5.93 1.67
CA SER A 84 12.71 6.01 0.28
C SER A 84 12.82 4.65 -0.41
N GLN A 85 11.74 4.22 -1.07
CA GLN A 85 11.66 2.91 -1.71
C GLN A 85 10.68 2.91 -2.89
N PHE A 86 10.83 1.93 -3.76
CA PHE A 86 9.78 1.54 -4.70
C PHE A 86 8.93 0.43 -4.11
N GLY A 87 7.65 0.41 -4.46
CA GLY A 87 6.67 -0.61 -4.11
C GLY A 87 5.83 -0.98 -5.31
N GLY A 88 5.26 -2.17 -5.32
CA GLY A 88 4.27 -2.58 -6.31
C GLY A 88 3.01 -3.05 -5.62
N SER A 89 1.86 -2.81 -6.24
CA SER A 89 0.57 -3.31 -5.81
C SER A 89 -0.07 -4.15 -6.90
N LEU A 90 -0.71 -5.25 -6.50
CA LEU A 90 -1.69 -5.98 -7.28
C LEU A 90 -3.05 -5.82 -6.62
N ALA A 91 -4.08 -5.53 -7.40
CA ALA A 91 -5.43 -5.48 -6.87
C ALA A 91 -6.41 -6.23 -7.78
N TRP A 92 -7.41 -6.81 -7.14
CA TRP A 92 -8.55 -7.42 -7.79
C TRP A 92 -9.82 -6.78 -7.27
N GLN A 93 -10.68 -6.37 -8.20
CA GLN A 93 -11.98 -5.79 -7.90
C GLN A 93 -13.08 -6.76 -8.33
N ALA A 94 -14.08 -6.93 -7.47
CA ALA A 94 -15.28 -7.71 -7.74
C ALA A 94 -16.52 -6.97 -7.22
N GLY A 95 -17.18 -6.25 -8.13
CA GLY A 95 -18.33 -5.41 -7.83
C GLY A 95 -17.98 -4.32 -6.81
N ARG A 96 -18.55 -4.45 -5.62
CA ARG A 96 -18.36 -3.52 -4.49
C ARG A 96 -17.11 -3.81 -3.67
N PHE A 97 -16.52 -4.99 -3.84
CA PHE A 97 -15.34 -5.41 -3.09
C PHE A 97 -14.06 -5.20 -3.89
N GLN A 98 -12.98 -4.94 -3.17
CA GLN A 98 -11.63 -4.93 -3.71
C GLN A 98 -10.65 -5.55 -2.73
N LEU A 99 -9.74 -6.36 -3.25
CA LEU A 99 -8.56 -6.83 -2.56
C LEU A 99 -7.33 -6.17 -3.18
N GLN A 100 -6.41 -5.65 -2.39
CA GLN A 100 -5.14 -5.13 -2.84
C GLN A 100 -4.02 -5.66 -1.95
N LEU A 101 -2.95 -6.13 -2.59
CA LEU A 101 -1.71 -6.54 -1.96
C LEU A 101 -0.61 -5.60 -2.47
N GLU A 102 0.18 -5.06 -1.56
CA GLU A 102 1.34 -4.24 -1.86
C GLU A 102 2.58 -4.88 -1.24
N ASN A 103 3.67 -4.92 -1.99
CA ASN A 103 4.95 -5.41 -1.51
C ASN A 103 6.06 -4.85 -2.42
N ASP A 104 7.29 -4.70 -1.92
CA ASP A 104 8.36 -4.15 -2.73
C ASP A 104 8.89 -5.12 -3.81
N LEU A 105 8.77 -6.44 -3.66
CA LEU A 105 9.05 -7.43 -4.71
C LEU A 105 8.17 -7.24 -5.96
N LEU A 106 7.00 -6.62 -5.80
CA LEU A 106 6.13 -6.31 -6.92
C LEU A 106 6.61 -5.07 -7.70
N ALA A 107 7.62 -4.35 -7.23
CA ALA A 107 8.19 -3.20 -7.93
C ALA A 107 9.29 -3.62 -8.94
N PRO A 108 9.36 -3.01 -10.13
CA PRO A 108 10.43 -3.26 -11.08
C PRO A 108 11.80 -2.95 -10.48
N GLY A 109 12.73 -3.91 -10.52
CA GLY A 109 14.10 -3.74 -10.02
C GLY A 109 14.25 -3.78 -8.50
N SER A 110 13.20 -4.14 -7.75
CA SER A 110 13.35 -4.45 -6.33
C SER A 110 13.87 -5.87 -6.14
N HIS A 111 14.68 -6.06 -5.10
CA HIS A 111 15.34 -7.34 -4.84
C HIS A 111 15.18 -7.83 -3.39
N PHE A 112 14.73 -6.98 -2.44
CA PHE A 112 14.61 -7.35 -1.02
C PHE A 112 13.65 -6.42 -0.27
N ASP A 113 12.86 -7.02 0.63
CA ASP A 113 11.92 -6.37 1.56
C ASP A 113 12.62 -5.32 2.45
N ARG A 114 12.30 -4.03 2.28
CA ARG A 114 12.83 -2.92 3.11
C ARG A 114 11.73 -1.93 3.50
N TYR A 115 11.72 -1.51 4.77
CA TYR A 115 10.81 -0.51 5.32
C TYR A 115 9.35 -0.91 5.17
N ARG A 116 8.66 -0.59 4.08
CA ARG A 116 7.28 -1.05 3.82
C ARG A 116 7.33 -2.41 3.12
N THR A 117 7.36 -3.48 3.91
CA THR A 117 7.55 -4.86 3.44
C THR A 117 6.26 -5.54 3.01
N GLY A 118 5.11 -4.99 3.35
CA GLY A 118 3.85 -5.55 2.91
C GLY A 118 2.69 -4.67 3.30
N ALA A 119 1.69 -4.59 2.45
CA ALA A 119 0.39 -4.10 2.85
C ALA A 119 -0.71 -4.98 2.26
N PHE A 120 -1.74 -5.18 3.06
CA PHE A 120 -2.98 -5.80 2.66
C PHE A 120 -4.08 -4.75 2.78
N ARG A 121 -4.96 -4.70 1.79
CA ARG A 121 -6.15 -3.85 1.83
C ARG A 121 -7.35 -4.62 1.31
N PHE A 122 -8.38 -4.66 2.12
CA PHE A 122 -9.72 -5.08 1.71
C PHE A 122 -10.63 -3.87 1.75
N SER A 123 -11.33 -3.61 0.65
CA SER A 123 -12.21 -2.45 0.53
C SER A 123 -13.61 -2.88 0.14
N TRP A 124 -14.60 -2.22 0.73
CA TRP A 124 -16.01 -2.33 0.38
C TRP A 124 -16.57 -0.94 0.07
N ARG A 125 -17.22 -0.80 -1.09
CA ARG A 125 -17.77 0.47 -1.59
C ARG A 125 -19.28 0.41 -1.73
N GLU A 126 -19.95 1.41 -1.19
CA GLU A 126 -21.39 1.63 -1.31
C GLU A 126 -21.67 3.11 -1.58
N ARG A 127 -22.12 3.45 -2.81
CA ARG A 127 -22.43 4.83 -3.22
C ARG A 127 -21.29 5.82 -2.88
N ASP A 128 -21.49 6.63 -1.85
CA ASP A 128 -20.60 7.69 -1.38
C ASP A 128 -19.71 7.25 -0.21
N LEU A 129 -19.73 5.97 0.18
CA LEU A 129 -18.90 5.40 1.25
C LEU A 129 -17.92 4.36 0.69
N LEU A 130 -16.67 4.42 1.15
CA LEU A 130 -15.65 3.39 0.98
C LEU A 130 -15.10 3.02 2.35
N ALA A 131 -15.42 1.81 2.80
CA ALA A 131 -14.85 1.23 4.01
C ALA A 131 -13.65 0.35 3.64
N GLU A 132 -12.59 0.41 4.44
CA GLU A 132 -11.34 -0.29 4.18
C GLU A 132 -10.81 -0.93 5.47
N LEU A 133 -10.38 -2.18 5.36
CA LEU A 133 -9.52 -2.84 6.33
C LEU A 133 -8.11 -2.88 5.73
N ARG A 134 -7.12 -2.39 6.48
CA ARG A 134 -5.73 -2.28 6.02
C ARG A 134 -4.79 -2.91 7.03
N ALA A 135 -3.90 -3.77 6.57
CA ALA A 135 -2.74 -4.19 7.34
C ALA A 135 -1.48 -3.63 6.67
N VAL A 136 -0.57 -3.06 7.44
CA VAL A 136 0.73 -2.56 6.96
C VAL A 136 1.82 -3.19 7.81
N LEU A 137 2.78 -3.81 7.14
CA LEU A 137 3.95 -4.41 7.73
C LEU A 137 5.15 -3.51 7.46
N TRP A 138 5.91 -3.25 8.53
CA TRP A 138 7.11 -2.44 8.47
C TRP A 138 8.30 -3.18 9.07
N THR A 139 9.46 -3.15 8.40
CA THR A 139 10.71 -3.75 8.91
C THR A 139 11.93 -2.89 8.60
N GLY A 140 13.02 -3.04 9.37
CA GLY A 140 14.29 -2.36 9.12
C GLY A 140 14.95 -2.76 7.78
N ASP A 141 16.16 -2.26 7.51
CA ASP A 141 16.86 -2.56 6.24
C ASP A 141 17.70 -3.86 6.33
N PRO A 142 17.26 -5.01 5.78
CA PRO A 142 18.08 -6.22 5.70
C PRO A 142 19.28 -6.14 4.75
N LYS A 143 19.42 -5.09 3.92
CA LYS A 143 20.62 -4.87 3.09
C LYS A 143 21.71 -4.10 3.80
N ASP A 144 21.45 -3.61 5.00
CA ASP A 144 22.52 -3.04 5.81
C ASP A 144 23.61 -4.11 5.99
N GLY A 145 24.87 -3.77 5.68
CA GLY A 145 26.00 -4.71 5.78
C GLY A 145 26.23 -5.27 7.18
N ARG A 146 25.53 -4.72 8.19
CA ARG A 146 25.48 -5.22 9.57
C ARG A 146 24.49 -6.36 9.79
N ALA A 147 23.65 -6.69 8.80
CA ALA A 147 22.69 -7.79 8.91
C ALA A 147 23.42 -9.14 8.94
N LYS A 148 23.10 -9.99 9.91
CA LYS A 148 23.75 -11.30 10.07
C LYS A 148 22.75 -12.41 9.83
N THR A 149 23.12 -13.42 9.04
CA THR A 149 22.31 -14.64 8.94
C THR A 149 22.82 -15.65 9.96
N VAL A 150 21.97 -16.04 10.90
CA VAL A 150 22.31 -17.00 11.95
C VAL A 150 21.65 -18.33 11.59
N ARG A 151 22.45 -19.34 11.21
CA ARG A 151 21.97 -20.62 10.62
C ARG A 151 22.07 -21.83 11.55
N GLN A 152 22.50 -21.64 12.79
CA GLN A 152 22.75 -22.70 13.76
C GLN A 152 22.27 -22.25 15.14
N THR A 153 20.96 -22.35 15.35
CA THR A 153 20.30 -21.98 16.60
C THR A 153 19.20 -22.98 16.90
N ASP A 154 18.81 -23.10 18.17
CA ASP A 154 17.64 -23.88 18.60
C ASP A 154 16.30 -23.31 18.09
N TYR A 155 16.34 -22.15 17.41
CA TYR A 155 15.19 -21.56 16.74
C TYR A 155 14.63 -22.52 15.66
N PRO A 156 13.32 -22.79 15.64
CA PRO A 156 12.70 -23.79 14.76
C PRO A 156 12.59 -23.30 13.30
N CYS A 157 13.71 -22.93 12.67
CA CYS A 157 13.78 -22.56 11.27
C CYS A 157 14.94 -23.28 10.57
N ARG A 158 14.60 -24.05 9.53
CA ARG A 158 15.55 -24.84 8.72
C ARG A 158 16.68 -24.00 8.12
N TRP A 159 16.43 -22.73 7.82
CA TRP A 159 17.40 -21.82 7.20
C TRP A 159 17.93 -20.75 8.16
N GLY A 160 17.61 -20.87 9.46
CA GLY A 160 17.97 -19.88 10.45
C GLY A 160 17.13 -18.60 10.37
N TYR A 161 17.62 -17.52 10.97
CA TYR A 161 16.98 -16.20 10.89
C TYR A 161 18.01 -15.12 10.55
N LYS A 162 17.50 -13.97 10.08
CA LYS A 162 18.32 -12.79 9.81
C LYS A 162 18.20 -11.83 10.97
N ASP A 163 19.31 -11.59 11.67
CA ASP A 163 19.41 -10.63 12.74
C ASP A 163 19.58 -9.21 12.17
N LEU A 164 18.59 -8.36 12.46
CA LEU A 164 18.55 -6.96 12.05
C LEU A 164 18.90 -6.00 13.19
N SER A 165 19.21 -6.48 14.40
CA SER A 165 19.42 -5.63 15.59
C SER A 165 20.45 -4.51 15.38
N ALA A 166 21.50 -4.79 14.59
CA ALA A 166 22.56 -3.85 14.24
C ALA A 166 22.29 -3.05 12.95
N CYS A 167 21.22 -3.37 12.21
CA CYS A 167 20.88 -2.73 10.93
C CYS A 167 20.21 -1.38 11.14
N ARG A 168 20.26 -0.54 10.11
CA ARG A 168 19.50 0.70 10.04
C ARG A 168 18.02 0.41 10.27
N TYR A 169 17.51 1.00 11.34
CA TYR A 169 16.14 0.84 11.82
C TYR A 169 15.71 -0.61 12.10
N GLY A 170 16.63 -1.55 12.26
CA GLY A 170 16.27 -2.96 12.52
C GLY A 170 15.72 -3.24 13.92
N ARG A 171 15.76 -2.24 14.82
CA ARG A 171 15.01 -2.25 16.09
C ARG A 171 13.54 -1.85 15.96
N TYR A 172 13.12 -1.37 14.79
CA TYR A 172 11.73 -1.01 14.52
C TYR A 172 11.12 -2.10 13.64
N SER A 173 9.98 -2.61 14.07
CA SER A 173 9.16 -3.53 13.30
C SER A 173 7.73 -3.36 13.77
N HIS A 174 6.83 -3.12 12.83
CA HIS A 174 5.46 -2.73 13.13
C HIS A 174 4.49 -3.54 12.29
N GLY A 175 3.41 -3.96 12.92
CA GLY A 175 2.30 -4.69 12.30
C GLY A 175 1.03 -3.92 12.61
N VAL A 176 0.66 -3.02 11.69
CA VAL A 176 -0.46 -2.09 11.92
C VAL A 176 -1.70 -2.60 11.21
N LEU A 177 -2.75 -2.89 11.96
CA LEU A 177 -4.09 -3.19 11.43
C LEU A 177 -4.99 -1.99 11.67
N ALA A 178 -5.60 -1.46 10.61
CA ALA A 178 -6.43 -0.27 10.67
C ALA A 178 -7.76 -0.48 9.91
N VAL A 179 -8.82 0.09 10.46
CA VAL A 179 -10.09 0.31 9.76
C VAL A 179 -10.17 1.76 9.35
N GLN A 180 -10.57 2.01 8.12
CA GLN A 180 -10.68 3.33 7.54
C GLN A 180 -12.02 3.47 6.82
N ALA A 181 -12.60 4.66 6.90
CA ALA A 181 -13.78 5.05 6.15
C ALA A 181 -13.47 6.31 5.34
N GLN A 182 -13.90 6.33 4.08
CA GLN A 182 -13.88 7.51 3.22
C GLN A 182 -15.30 7.82 2.79
N TYR A 183 -15.69 9.09 2.89
CA TYR A 183 -17.02 9.56 2.51
C TYR A 183 -16.92 10.67 1.46
N TYR A 184 -17.65 10.52 0.36
CA TYR A 184 -17.69 11.50 -0.72
C TYR A 184 -18.64 12.65 -0.38
N LEU A 185 -18.12 13.86 -0.30
CA LEU A 185 -18.86 15.06 0.08
C LEU A 185 -19.47 15.83 -1.11
N GLY A 186 -19.26 15.34 -2.35
CA GLY A 186 -19.61 16.06 -3.56
C GLY A 186 -18.45 16.88 -4.13
N LYS A 187 -18.58 17.31 -5.40
CA LYS A 187 -17.61 18.18 -6.11
C LYS A 187 -16.15 17.70 -6.09
N GLY A 188 -15.92 16.40 -5.93
CA GLY A 188 -14.59 15.80 -5.92
C GLY A 188 -13.92 15.77 -4.53
N GLN A 189 -14.63 16.17 -3.48
CA GLN A 189 -14.12 16.17 -2.11
C GLN A 189 -14.42 14.84 -1.43
N VAL A 190 -13.43 14.32 -0.70
CA VAL A 190 -13.54 13.09 0.08
C VAL A 190 -13.03 13.38 1.49
N ALA A 191 -13.86 13.11 2.49
CA ALA A 191 -13.44 13.08 3.89
C ALA A 191 -12.98 11.66 4.24
N GLN A 192 -11.92 11.54 5.04
CA GLN A 192 -11.37 10.24 5.42
C GLN A 192 -11.03 10.25 6.92
N ALA A 193 -11.38 9.16 7.59
CA ALA A 193 -11.00 8.90 8.97
C ALA A 193 -10.61 7.43 9.12
N GLY A 194 -9.68 7.12 10.02
CA GLY A 194 -9.27 5.76 10.30
C GLY A 194 -8.68 5.61 11.68
N LEU A 195 -8.78 4.40 12.21
CA LEU A 195 -8.28 4.00 13.52
C LEU A 195 -7.57 2.66 13.34
N GLY A 196 -6.46 2.47 14.04
CA GLY A 196 -5.68 1.24 13.94
C GLY A 196 -4.91 0.92 15.20
N LEU A 197 -4.44 -0.32 15.25
CA LEU A 197 -3.67 -0.90 16.33
C LEU A 197 -2.37 -1.45 15.75
N ASP A 198 -1.27 -1.18 16.44
CA ASP A 198 0.05 -1.74 16.16
C ASP A 198 0.32 -2.86 17.17
N ALA A 199 0.52 -4.08 16.68
CA ALA A 199 0.80 -5.23 17.54
C ALA A 199 1.56 -6.34 16.82
N GLU A 200 2.45 -7.02 17.55
CA GLU A 200 3.28 -8.10 17.03
C GLU A 200 2.47 -9.26 16.39
N PRO A 201 1.29 -9.69 16.90
CA PRO A 201 0.51 -10.76 16.26
C PRO A 201 -0.05 -10.43 14.87
N ILE A 202 0.00 -9.16 14.46
CA ILE A 202 -0.37 -8.75 13.09
C ILE A 202 0.78 -9.02 12.11
N ARG A 203 2.01 -9.19 12.62
CA ARG A 203 3.22 -9.46 11.84
C ARG A 203 3.43 -10.94 11.53
#